data_AF-A0A8I1ULG0-F1
#
_entry.id   AF-A0A8I1ULG0-F1
#
_cell.length_a   1.000
_cell.length_b   1.000
_cell.length_c   1.000
_cell.angle_alpha   90.00
_cell.angle_beta   90.00
_cell.angle_gamma   90.00
#
_symmetry.space_group_name_H-M   'P 1'
#
loop_
_entity.id
_entity.type
_entity.pdbx_description
1 polymer ?
#
loop_
_entity_poly.entity_id
_entity_poly.type
_entity_poly.pdbx_seq_one_letter_code
_entity_poly.pdbx_strand_id
1 'polypeptide(L)'
;MPQINLHATPEFEHALEALMRGRKLTSKSEAIRCAVQEAAAPYLAAPRRDFSLLQGLIGRRSGAAAKRRAPMAELEREIDEEMERALRAPRRAPARTTGDKA
;
A
#
# COMPACT_ATOMS: atom_id res chain seq x y z
N MET A 1 2.70 3.68 -30.64
CA MET A 1 3.46 4.36 -29.56
C MET A 1 2.76 5.67 -29.24
N PRO A 2 2.65 6.08 -27.96
CA PRO A 2 2.09 7.38 -27.63
C PRO A 2 2.97 8.49 -28.21
N GLN A 3 2.35 9.48 -28.85
CA GLN A 3 3.03 10.62 -29.47
C GLN A 3 2.75 11.88 -28.65
N ILE A 4 3.80 12.63 -28.34
CA ILE A 4 3.70 13.93 -27.67
C ILE A 4 4.00 14.99 -28.72
N ASN A 5 3.02 15.87 -28.97
CA ASN A 5 3.25 17.09 -29.75
C ASN A 5 3.61 18.20 -28.76
N LEU A 6 4.82 18.74 -28.87
CA LEU A 6 5.33 19.79 -28.01
C LEU A 6 5.52 21.07 -28.83
N HIS A 7 4.97 22.17 -28.35
CA HIS A 7 5.36 23.50 -28.81
C HIS A 7 6.56 23.97 -27.99
N ALA A 8 7.71 24.13 -28.65
CA ALA A 8 8.96 24.54 -28.02
C ALA A 8 9.27 26.00 -28.32
N THR A 9 9.87 26.68 -27.35
CA THR A 9 10.45 28.01 -27.59
C THR A 9 11.83 27.87 -28.25
N PRO A 10 12.34 28.93 -28.90
CA PRO A 10 13.68 28.92 -29.50
C PRO A 10 14.78 28.57 -28.49
N GLU A 11 14.65 29.05 -27.24
CA GLU A 11 15.61 28.79 -26.17
C GLU A 11 15.64 27.30 -25.80
N PHE A 12 14.47 26.66 -25.74
CA PHE A 12 14.36 25.23 -25.50
C PHE A 12 15.02 24.42 -26.62
N GLU A 13 14.77 24.76 -27.88
CA GLU A 13 15.38 24.10 -29.03
C GLU A 13 16.91 24.21 -28.97
N HIS A 14 17.44 25.39 -28.64
CA HIS A 14 18.88 25.59 -28.51
C HIS A 14 19.49 24.75 -27.39
N ALA A 15 18.84 24.69 -26.22
CA ALA A 15 19.28 23.85 -25.11
C ALA A 15 19.20 22.35 -25.46
N LEU A 16 18.15 21.93 -26.16
CA LEU A 16 17.96 20.55 -26.60
C LEU A 16 19.03 20.14 -27.61
N GLU A 17 19.38 21.00 -28.56
CA GLU A 17 20.49 20.76 -29.48
C GLU A 17 21.84 20.64 -28.76
N ALA A 18 22.10 21.50 -27.78
CA ALA A 18 23.31 21.41 -26.97
C ALA A 18 23.39 20.08 -26.21
N LEU A 19 22.27 19.63 -25.63
CA LEU A 19 22.16 18.33 -24.98
C LEU A 19 22.40 17.17 -25.96
N MET A 20 21.79 17.23 -27.15
CA MET A 20 21.99 16.24 -28.21
C MET A 20 23.46 16.14 -28.62
N ARG A 21 24.14 17.27 -28.83
CA ARG A 21 25.58 17.29 -29.16
C ARG A 21 26.43 16.75 -28.03
N GLY A 22 26.17 17.19 -26.80
CA GLY A 22 26.93 16.74 -25.62
C GLY A 22 26.82 15.24 -25.36
N ARG A 23 25.66 14.65 -25.68
CA ARG A 23 25.39 13.20 -25.48
C ARG A 23 25.45 12.36 -26.75
N LYS A 24 25.77 12.97 -27.90
CA LYS A 24 25.81 12.32 -29.22
C LYS A 24 24.48 11.63 -29.59
N LEU A 25 23.35 12.24 -29.24
CA LEU A 25 22.02 11.75 -29.58
C LEU A 25 21.61 12.23 -30.97
N THR A 26 21.03 11.34 -31.76
CA THR A 26 20.68 11.63 -33.17
C THR A 26 19.24 12.08 -33.36
N SER A 27 18.38 11.87 -32.36
CA SER A 27 16.95 12.21 -32.42
C SER A 27 16.51 13.15 -31.30
N LYS A 28 15.75 14.20 -31.66
CA LYS A 28 15.11 15.12 -30.69
C LYS A 28 14.19 14.38 -29.73
N SER A 29 13.40 13.44 -30.25
CA SER A 29 12.47 12.65 -29.44
C SER A 29 13.19 11.73 -28.45
N GLU A 30 14.38 11.25 -28.78
CA GLU A 30 15.23 10.48 -27.88
C GLU A 30 15.82 11.36 -26.78
N ALA A 31 16.36 12.53 -27.16
CA ALA A 31 16.89 13.50 -26.22
C ALA A 31 15.85 13.96 -25.19
N ILE A 32 14.63 14.26 -25.64
CA ILE A 32 13.51 14.62 -24.75
C ILE A 32 13.18 13.46 -23.80
N ARG A 33 13.09 12.23 -24.31
CA ARG A 33 12.82 11.05 -23.46
C ARG A 33 13.89 10.88 -22.38
N CYS A 34 15.17 10.93 -22.75
CA CYS A 34 16.27 10.83 -21.79
C CYS A 34 16.22 11.95 -20.74
N ALA A 35 16.06 13.19 -21.19
CA ALA A 35 16.01 14.35 -20.29
C ALA A 35 14.85 14.26 -19.29
N VAL A 36 13.65 13.91 -19.77
CA VAL A 36 12.47 13.75 -18.92
C VAL A 36 12.64 12.60 -17.95
N GLN A 37 13.16 11.45 -18.40
CA GLN A 37 13.37 10.29 -17.55
C GLN A 37 14.36 10.58 -16.42
N GLU A 38 15.47 11.26 -16.72
CA GLU A 38 16.47 11.64 -15.72
C GLU A 38 15.93 12.66 -14.73
N ALA A 39 15.25 13.70 -15.22
CA ALA A 39 14.64 14.71 -14.36
C ALA A 39 13.53 14.11 -13.48
N ALA A 40 12.79 13.12 -13.99
CA ALA A 40 11.73 12.44 -13.26
C ALA A 40 12.24 11.37 -12.28
N ALA A 41 13.45 10.83 -12.48
CA ALA A 41 13.96 9.70 -11.71
C ALA A 41 13.89 9.90 -10.17
N PRO A 42 14.22 11.06 -9.60
CA PRO A 42 14.10 11.30 -8.15
C PRO A 42 12.65 11.25 -7.64
N TYR A 43 11.68 11.61 -8.48
CA TYR A 43 10.26 11.67 -8.13
C TYR A 43 9.54 10.35 -8.40
N LEU A 44 10.05 9.53 -9.32
CA LEU A 44 9.55 8.19 -9.62
C LEU A 44 10.09 7.13 -8.66
N ALA A 45 11.18 7.41 -7.94
CA ALA A 45 11.66 6.55 -6.88
C ALA A 45 10.61 6.48 -5.75
N ALA A 46 9.75 5.46 -5.80
CA ALA A 46 8.84 5.18 -4.70
C ALA A 46 9.67 5.03 -3.40
N PRO A 47 9.17 5.51 -2.25
CA PRO A 47 9.80 5.20 -0.97
C PRO A 47 9.98 3.69 -0.91
N ARG A 48 11.23 3.21 -0.85
CA ARG A 48 11.52 1.81 -0.61
C ARG A 48 10.94 1.49 0.77
N ARG A 49 9.72 0.94 0.80
CA ARG A 49 9.11 0.46 2.03
C ARG A 49 9.90 -0.75 2.46
N ASP A 50 10.68 -0.57 3.53
CA ASP A 50 11.39 -1.66 4.16
C ASP A 50 10.37 -2.54 4.90
N PHE A 51 10.16 -3.75 4.39
CA PHE A 51 9.29 -4.74 5.00
C PHE A 51 10.07 -5.74 5.88
N SER A 52 11.35 -5.49 6.17
CA SER A 52 12.18 -6.36 7.02
C SER A 52 11.55 -6.55 8.41
N LEU A 53 10.87 -5.53 8.93
CA LEU A 53 10.15 -5.59 10.21
C LEU A 53 8.91 -6.53 10.16
N LEU A 54 8.35 -6.80 8.99
CA LEU A 54 7.23 -7.73 8.81
C LEU A 54 7.69 -9.18 8.65
N GLN A 55 8.97 -9.43 8.37
CA GLN A 55 9.51 -10.78 8.16
C GLN A 55 9.31 -11.68 9.39
N GLY A 56 9.41 -11.11 10.60
CA GLY A 56 9.16 -11.82 11.86
C GLY A 56 7.67 -12.11 12.17
N LEU A 57 6.74 -11.38 11.54
CA LEU A 57 5.29 -11.56 11.73
C LEU A 57 4.73 -12.72 10.89
N ILE A 58 5.32 -12.97 9.71
CA ILE A 58 4.90 -14.06 8.80
C ILE A 58 5.26 -15.43 9.41
N GLY A 59 6.41 -15.55 10.08
CA GLY A 59 6.85 -16.79 10.73
C GLY A 59 6.16 -17.10 12.07
N ARG A 60 5.78 -16.08 12.86
CA ARG A 60 5.19 -16.30 14.20
C ARG A 60 3.77 -16.86 14.19
N ARG A 61 3.00 -16.63 13.13
CA ARG A 61 1.66 -17.23 12.99
C ARG A 61 1.68 -18.72 12.64
N SER A 62 2.77 -19.22 12.04
CA SER A 62 2.93 -20.63 11.70
C SER A 62 3.33 -21.49 12.90
N GLY A 63 4.20 -20.99 13.78
CA GLY A 63 4.75 -21.77 14.90
C GLY A 63 3.85 -21.94 16.13
N ALA A 64 2.96 -20.98 16.42
CA ALA A 64 2.11 -21.03 17.62
C ALA A 64 0.75 -21.71 17.40
N ALA A 65 0.27 -21.78 16.14
CA ALA A 65 -1.02 -22.40 15.81
C ALA A 65 -0.93 -23.92 15.56
N ALA A 66 0.28 -24.47 15.42
CA ALA A 66 0.46 -25.89 15.07
C ALA A 66 0.16 -26.87 16.22
N LYS A 67 0.04 -26.41 17.48
CA LYS A 67 -0.16 -27.29 18.65
C LYS A 67 -1.54 -27.20 19.32
N ARG A 68 -2.50 -26.44 18.76
CA ARG A 68 -3.88 -26.36 19.29
C ARG A 68 -4.92 -26.23 18.18
N ARG A 69 -4.79 -27.01 17.11
CA ARG A 69 -5.95 -27.27 16.25
C ARG A 69 -6.73 -28.40 16.90
N ALA A 70 -7.69 -28.05 17.77
CA ALA A 70 -8.84 -28.93 17.94
C ALA A 70 -9.41 -29.20 16.53
N PRO A 71 -9.80 -30.43 16.19
CA PRO A 71 -10.47 -30.71 14.92
C PRO A 71 -11.63 -29.72 14.76
N MET A 72 -11.85 -29.14 13.57
CA MET A 72 -12.82 -28.06 13.37
C MET A 72 -14.22 -28.36 13.95
N ALA A 73 -14.62 -29.63 13.98
CA ALA A 73 -15.86 -30.08 14.58
C ALA A 73 -15.96 -29.84 16.10
N GLU A 74 -14.86 -29.85 16.84
CA GLU A 74 -14.84 -29.52 18.27
C GLU A 74 -14.96 -28.00 18.48
N LEU A 75 -14.31 -27.22 17.61
CA LEU A 75 -14.41 -25.76 17.64
C LEU A 75 -15.84 -25.28 17.32
N GLU A 76 -16.48 -25.89 16.31
CA GLU A 76 -17.87 -25.61 15.96
C GLU A 76 -18.82 -25.90 17.14
N ARG A 77 -18.63 -27.04 17.83
CA ARG A 77 -19.42 -27.37 19.02
C ARG A 77 -19.23 -26.38 20.16
N GLU A 78 -17.98 -25.97 20.42
CA GLU A 78 -17.69 -24.99 21.47
C GLU A 78 -18.35 -23.63 21.18
N ILE A 79 -18.35 -23.20 19.91
CA ILE A 79 -19.01 -21.97 19.45
C ILE A 79 -20.53 -22.07 19.59
N ASP A 80 -21.13 -23.19 19.20
CA ASP A 80 -22.58 -23.40 19.33
C ASP A 80 -23.03 -23.40 20.79
N GLU A 81 -22.25 -24.04 21.68
CA GLU A 81 -22.51 -24.05 23.12
C GLU A 81 -22.39 -22.67 23.77
N GLU A 82 -21.41 -21.86 23.33
CA GLU A 82 -21.25 -20.47 23.78
C GLU A 82 -22.42 -19.61 23.31
N MET A 83 -22.83 -19.73 22.06
CA MET A 83 -23.96 -19.01 21.49
C MET A 83 -25.27 -19.36 22.21
N GLU A 84 -25.53 -20.64 22.49
CA GLU A 84 -26.69 -21.05 23.28
C GLU A 84 -26.68 -20.43 24.69
N ARG A 85 -25.51 -20.38 25.34
CA ARG A 85 -25.37 -19.73 26.65
C ARG A 85 -25.65 -18.23 26.58
N ALA A 86 -25.14 -17.55 25.56
CA ALA A 86 -25.35 -16.11 25.37
C ALA A 86 -26.82 -15.78 25.09
N LEU A 87 -27.53 -16.64 24.35
CA LEU A 87 -28.96 -16.50 24.06
C LEU A 87 -29.82 -16.77 25.30
N ARG A 88 -29.41 -17.68 26.19
CA ARG A 88 -30.12 -17.99 27.44
C ARG A 88 -29.88 -16.96 28.56
N ALA A 89 -28.82 -16.16 28.47
CA ALA A 89 -28.55 -15.12 29.46
C ALA A 89 -29.59 -13.98 29.31
N PRO A 90 -30.34 -13.62 30.37
CA PRO A 90 -31.24 -12.47 30.29
C PRO A 90 -30.41 -11.21 30.02
N ARG A 91 -30.71 -10.54 28.90
CA ARG A 91 -30.11 -9.24 28.54
C ARG A 91 -30.23 -8.29 29.72
N ARG A 92 -29.15 -8.05 30.46
CA ARG A 92 -29.07 -6.97 31.43
C ARG A 92 -29.20 -5.67 30.65
N ALA A 93 -30.35 -5.01 30.79
CA ALA A 93 -30.56 -3.67 30.24
C ALA A 93 -29.53 -2.71 30.85
N PRO A 94 -28.89 -1.83 30.06
CA PRO A 94 -28.00 -0.82 30.61
C PRO A 94 -28.81 0.12 31.49
N ALA A 95 -28.31 0.36 32.71
CA ALA A 95 -28.89 1.32 33.65
C ALA A 95 -28.90 2.72 33.01
N ARG A 96 -30.10 3.30 32.87
CA ARG A 96 -30.27 4.71 32.47
C ARG A 96 -29.69 5.59 33.57
N THR A 97 -28.57 6.25 33.30
CA THR A 97 -28.09 7.35 34.14
C THR A 97 -28.99 8.56 33.91
N THR A 98 -29.97 8.78 34.79
CA THR A 98 -30.62 10.07 34.96
C THR A 98 -29.64 10.99 35.69
N GLY A 99 -28.91 11.81 34.94
CA GLY A 99 -28.15 12.94 35.47
C GLY A 99 -29.09 14.11 35.67
N ASP A 100 -29.40 14.35 36.93
CA ASP A 100 -30.21 15.43 37.48
C ASP A 100 -29.51 16.81 37.33
N LYS A 101 -30.34 17.84 37.44
CA LYS A 101 -30.11 19.27 37.25
C LYS A 101 -28.93 19.87 38.03
N ALA A 102 -28.38 20.96 37.47
CA ALA A 102 -28.07 22.18 38.20
C ALA A 102 -28.36 23.38 37.28
#